data_AF-A0ABD3GAX0-F1
#
_entry.id   AF-A0ABD3GAX0-F1
#
_cell.length_a   1.000
_cell.length_b   1.000
_cell.length_c   1.000
_cell.angle_alpha   90.00
_cell.angle_beta   90.00
_cell.angle_gamma   90.00
#
_symmetry.space_group_name_H-M   'P 1'
#
loop_
_entity.id
_entity.type
_entity.pdbx_description
1 polymer ?
#
loop_
_entity_poly.entity_id
_entity_poly.type
_entity_poly.pdbx_seq_one_letter_code
_entity_poly.pdbx_strand_id
1 'polypeptide(L)'
;MADRAKVLTLYKRILTLHRQKLEPHMRVLGDQYVRDEFKRHKGAAPKFVPLFMREWEQYAAVMTQKKDRFGQELSSEDKQLLDAGQKDKLRSLQDAAKKVGETIA
;
A
#
# COMPACT_ATOMS: atom_id res chain seq x y z
N MET A 1 7.41 -23.44 16.42
CA MET A 1 8.03 -22.08 16.46
C MET A 1 8.48 -21.58 15.08
N ALA A 2 7.76 -21.92 14.00
CA ALA A 2 8.09 -21.50 12.63
C ALA A 2 7.27 -20.30 12.13
N ASP A 3 6.51 -19.62 13.00
CA ASP A 3 5.44 -18.72 12.57
C ASP A 3 5.78 -17.22 12.82
N ARG A 4 6.16 -16.86 14.05
CA ARG A 4 6.45 -15.45 14.41
C ARG A 4 7.63 -14.85 13.65
N ALA A 5 8.72 -15.60 13.50
CA ALA A 5 9.90 -15.11 12.79
C ALA A 5 9.60 -14.86 11.31
N LYS A 6 8.85 -15.74 10.65
CA LYS A 6 8.43 -15.58 9.25
C LYS A 6 7.52 -14.36 9.08
N VAL A 7 6.53 -14.19 9.95
CA VAL A 7 5.64 -13.01 9.96
C VAL A 7 6.45 -11.72 10.10
N LEU A 8 7.39 -11.66 11.05
CA LEU A 8 8.22 -10.47 11.25
C LEU A 8 9.16 -10.18 10.07
N THR A 9 9.72 -11.23 9.45
CA THR A 9 10.54 -11.10 8.24
C THR A 9 9.73 -10.55 7.07
N LEU A 10 8.52 -11.08 6.83
CA LEU A 10 7.63 -10.59 5.78
C LEU A 10 7.22 -9.14 6.03
N TYR A 11 6.82 -8.81 7.26
CA TYR A 11 6.47 -7.44 7.66
C TYR A 11 7.61 -6.45 7.40
N LYS A 12 8.84 -6.76 7.84
CA LYS A 12 10.02 -5.91 7.60
C LYS A 12 10.34 -5.79 6.11
N ARG A 13 10.19 -6.89 5.34
CA ARG A 13 10.41 -6.91 3.90
C ARG A 13 9.44 -5.96 3.18
N ILE A 14 8.16 -6.00 3.52
CA ILE A 14 7.14 -5.12 2.92
C ILE A 14 7.46 -3.64 3.19
N LEU A 15 7.75 -3.27 4.45
CA LEU A 15 8.11 -1.87 4.77
C LEU A 15 9.41 -1.42 4.09
N THR A 16 10.35 -2.34 3.88
CA THR A 16 11.57 -2.05 3.12
C THR A 16 11.27 -1.82 1.64
N LEU A 17 10.41 -2.65 1.05
CA LEU A 17 9.92 -2.45 -0.32
C LEU A 17 9.19 -1.13 -0.45
N HIS A 18 8.32 -0.76 0.49
CA HIS A 18 7.64 0.54 0.50
C HIS A 18 8.63 1.69 0.43
N ARG A 19 9.69 1.65 1.26
CA ARG A 19 10.76 2.66 1.22
C ARG A 19 11.52 2.71 -0.10
N GLN A 20 11.73 1.56 -0.74
CA GLN A 20 12.51 1.47 -1.98
C GLN A 20 11.71 1.80 -3.24
N LYS A 21 10.40 1.57 -3.22
CA LYS A 21 9.56 1.52 -4.44
C LYS A 21 8.44 2.55 -4.47
N LEU A 22 7.96 3.02 -3.33
CA LEU A 22 6.83 3.95 -3.27
C LEU A 22 7.32 5.38 -3.06
N GLU A 23 6.64 6.33 -3.69
CA GLU A 23 6.83 7.75 -3.42
C GLU A 23 6.48 8.09 -1.96
N PRO A 24 7.11 9.11 -1.35
CA PRO A 24 6.93 9.46 0.06
C PRO A 24 5.47 9.55 0.49
N HIS A 25 4.62 10.22 -0.29
CA HIS A 25 3.20 10.37 0.04
C HIS A 25 2.43 9.04 0.02
N MET A 26 2.78 8.12 -0.88
CA MET A 26 2.19 6.78 -0.96
C MET A 26 2.59 5.92 0.24
N ARG A 27 3.83 6.09 0.73
CA ARG A 27 4.34 5.36 1.89
C ARG A 27 3.60 5.67 3.17
N VAL A 28 3.15 6.91 3.36
CA VAL A 28 2.42 7.32 4.58
C VAL A 28 1.18 6.45 4.77
N LEU A 29 0.37 6.35 3.71
CA LEU A 29 -0.84 5.54 3.73
C LEU A 29 -0.52 4.05 3.75
N GLY A 30 0.42 3.61 2.91
CA GLY A 30 0.79 2.20 2.78
C GLY A 30 1.38 1.62 4.06
N ASP A 31 2.34 2.30 4.69
CA ASP A 31 3.00 1.83 5.92
C ASP A 31 2.01 1.77 7.08
N GLN A 32 1.09 2.74 7.16
CA GLN A 32 0.03 2.74 8.17
C GLN A 32 -0.91 1.55 8.00
N TYR A 33 -1.35 1.30 6.76
CA TYR A 33 -2.20 0.16 6.44
C TYR A 33 -1.54 -1.19 6.79
N VAL A 34 -0.26 -1.38 6.41
CA VAL A 34 0.50 -2.59 6.75
C VAL A 34 0.60 -2.79 8.26
N ARG A 35 0.89 -1.73 9.02
CA ARG A 35 0.95 -1.78 10.49
C ARG A 35 -0.38 -2.23 11.09
N ASP A 36 -1.47 -1.64 10.61
CA ASP A 36 -2.81 -1.92 11.14
C ASP A 36 -3.27 -3.34 10.82
N GLU A 37 -3.06 -3.81 9.59
CA GLU A 37 -3.44 -5.15 9.18
C GLU A 37 -2.67 -6.25 9.93
N PHE A 38 -1.35 -6.10 10.06
CA PHE A 38 -0.55 -7.04 10.84
C PHE A 38 -0.89 -6.99 12.33
N LYS A 39 -1.26 -5.81 12.86
CA LYS A 39 -1.73 -5.68 14.25
C LYS A 39 -3.07 -6.38 14.46
N ARG A 40 -4.04 -6.19 13.56
CA ARG A 40 -5.36 -6.85 13.59
C ARG A 40 -5.22 -8.37 13.50
N HIS A 41 -4.28 -8.86 12.70
CA HIS A 41 -4.06 -10.29 12.52
C HIS A 41 -3.27 -10.98 13.65
N LYS A 42 -2.74 -10.25 14.65
CA LYS A 42 -2.06 -10.86 15.80
C LYS A 42 -2.96 -11.81 16.60
N GLY A 43 -4.26 -11.52 16.66
CA GLY A 43 -5.26 -12.32 17.38
C GLY A 43 -6.20 -13.10 16.46
N ALA A 44 -5.89 -13.20 15.17
CA ALA A 44 -6.75 -13.90 14.22
C ALA A 44 -6.81 -15.41 14.53
N ALA A 45 -7.95 -16.03 14.20
CA ALA A 45 -8.08 -17.47 14.35
C ALA A 45 -7.03 -18.20 13.48
N PRO A 46 -6.39 -19.27 13.98
CA PRO A 46 -5.29 -19.95 13.28
C PRO A 46 -5.61 -20.35 11.83
N LYS A 47 -6.88 -20.64 11.52
CA LYS A 47 -7.34 -20.99 10.17
C LYS A 47 -7.15 -19.86 9.13
N PHE A 48 -7.08 -18.61 9.55
CA PHE A 48 -6.93 -17.45 8.64
C PHE A 48 -5.47 -17.06 8.42
N VAL A 49 -4.56 -17.44 9.31
CA VAL A 49 -3.14 -17.07 9.26
C VAL A 49 -2.44 -17.56 7.98
N PRO A 50 -2.64 -18.81 7.50
CA PRO A 50 -1.99 -19.28 6.28
C PRO A 50 -2.39 -18.47 5.04
N LEU A 51 -3.69 -18.15 4.92
CA LEU A 51 -4.21 -17.35 3.82
C LEU A 51 -3.64 -15.93 3.90
N PHE A 52 -3.67 -15.30 5.08
CA PHE A 52 -3.06 -13.99 5.30
C PHE A 52 -1.60 -13.97 4.84
N MET A 53 -0.78 -14.91 5.31
CA MET A 53 0.63 -14.98 4.95
C MET A 53 0.84 -15.11 3.44
N ARG A 54 0.07 -15.97 2.77
CA ARG A 54 0.15 -16.16 1.32
C ARG A 54 -0.14 -14.88 0.54
N GLU A 55 -1.23 -14.18 0.88
CA GLU A 55 -1.61 -12.95 0.18
C GLU A 55 -0.56 -11.83 0.37
N TRP A 56 0.02 -11.71 1.57
CA TRP A 56 1.07 -10.73 1.85
C TRP A 56 2.42 -11.08 1.21
N GLU A 57 2.73 -12.37 1.07
CA GLU A 57 3.89 -12.84 0.29
C GLU A 57 3.72 -12.53 -1.20
N GLN A 58 2.53 -12.76 -1.75
CA GLN A 58 2.20 -12.42 -3.12
C GLN A 58 2.27 -10.91 -3.36
N TYR A 59 1.73 -10.10 -2.45
CA TYR A 59 1.86 -8.64 -2.49
C TYR A 59 3.33 -8.20 -2.53
N ALA A 60 4.17 -8.73 -1.64
CA ALA A 60 5.60 -8.42 -1.62
C ALA A 60 6.31 -8.86 -2.92
N ALA A 61 5.91 -9.98 -3.52
CA ALA A 61 6.45 -10.45 -4.80
C ALA A 61 6.09 -9.52 -5.96
N VAL A 62 4.81 -9.15 -6.10
CA VAL A 62 4.33 -8.18 -7.10
C VAL A 62 5.06 -6.85 -6.95
N MET A 63 5.22 -6.39 -5.72
CA MET A 63 5.89 -5.13 -5.42
C MET A 63 7.39 -5.15 -5.73
N THR A 64 8.04 -6.31 -5.56
CA THR A 64 9.44 -6.51 -5.95
C THR A 64 9.59 -6.43 -7.48
N GLN A 65 8.66 -7.05 -8.23
CA GLN A 65 8.68 -7.12 -9.69
C GLN A 65 8.30 -5.81 -10.38
N LYS A 66 7.43 -4.99 -9.76
CA LYS A 66 7.08 -3.67 -10.30
C LYS A 66 8.30 -2.75 -10.37
N LYS A 67 8.58 -2.23 -11.57
CA LYS A 67 9.72 -1.35 -11.85
C LYS A 67 9.37 0.13 -11.74
N ASP A 68 8.27 0.57 -12.37
CA ASP A 68 8.17 2.00 -12.70
C ASP A 68 6.92 2.71 -12.17
N ARG A 69 5.80 2.01 -11.92
CA ARG A 69 4.58 2.69 -11.49
C ARG A 69 3.62 1.83 -10.66
N PHE A 70 3.14 2.42 -9.57
CA PHE A 70 2.02 1.92 -8.79
C PHE A 70 0.75 2.67 -9.18
N GLY A 71 -0.34 1.95 -9.38
CA GLY A 71 -1.56 2.48 -10.00
C GLY A 71 -1.44 2.69 -11.52
N GLN A 72 -2.53 3.14 -12.11
CA GLN A 72 -2.65 3.54 -13.52
C GLN A 72 -3.29 4.93 -13.56
N GLU A 73 -2.93 5.76 -14.54
CA GLU A 73 -3.73 6.96 -14.81
C GLU A 73 -5.16 6.57 -15.18
N LEU A 74 -6.12 7.37 -14.77
CA LEU A 74 -7.47 7.26 -15.31
C LEU A 74 -7.42 7.45 -16.84
N SER A 75 -8.11 6.57 -17.55
CA SER A 75 -8.30 6.71 -19.00
C SER A 75 -9.08 7.99 -19.31
N SER A 76 -9.09 8.38 -20.58
CA SER A 76 -9.89 9.53 -21.03
C SER A 76 -11.38 9.27 -20.79
N GLU A 77 -11.80 8.03 -20.98
CA GLU A 77 -13.16 7.54 -20.77
C GLU A 77 -13.54 7.62 -19.29
N ASP A 78 -12.69 7.13 -18.38
CA ASP A 78 -12.94 7.22 -16.94
C ASP A 78 -13.04 8.67 -16.46
N LYS A 79 -12.20 9.55 -17.01
CA LYS A 79 -12.22 10.98 -16.69
C LYS A 79 -13.51 11.66 -17.16
N GLN A 80 -14.15 11.18 -18.21
CA GLN A 80 -15.41 11.73 -18.70
C GLN A 80 -16.60 11.33 -17.82
N LEU A 81 -16.54 10.16 -17.17
CA LEU A 81 -17.56 9.73 -16.21
C LEU A 81 -17.62 10.59 -14.94
N LEU A 82 -16.55 11.32 -14.63
CA LEU A 82 -16.50 12.22 -13.48
C LEU A 82 -17.18 13.55 -13.78
N ASP A 83 -18.07 13.99 -12.89
CA ASP A 83 -18.64 15.32 -12.93
C ASP A 83 -17.62 16.41 -12.55
N ALA A 84 -18.00 17.69 -12.70
CA ALA A 84 -17.11 18.82 -12.41
C ALA A 84 -16.63 18.84 -10.94
N GLY A 85 -17.53 18.58 -9.99
CA GLY A 85 -17.20 18.57 -8.56
C GLY A 85 -16.29 17.41 -8.17
N GLN A 86 -16.49 16.23 -8.76
CA GLN A 86 -15.65 15.06 -8.59
C GLN A 86 -14.24 15.28 -9.15
N LYS A 87 -14.12 15.94 -10.31
CA LYS A 87 -12.83 16.33 -10.90
C LYS A 87 -12.06 17.28 -10.00
N ASP A 88 -12.74 18.31 -9.46
CA ASP A 88 -12.12 19.27 -8.56
C ASP A 88 -11.69 18.62 -7.25
N LYS A 89 -12.53 17.75 -6.69
CA LYS A 89 -12.19 17.00 -5.48
C LYS A 89 -10.99 16.09 -5.69
N LEU A 90 -10.92 15.39 -6.83
CA LEU A 90 -9.82 14.51 -7.16
C LEU A 90 -8.50 15.28 -7.26
N ARG A 91 -8.50 16.46 -7.91
CA ARG A 91 -7.33 17.35 -7.97
C ARG A 91 -6.90 17.82 -6.59
N SER A 92 -7.84 18.30 -5.78
CA SER A 92 -7.57 18.73 -4.40
C SER A 92 -6.93 17.63 -3.55
N LEU A 93 -7.43 16.39 -3.67
CA LEU A 93 -6.86 15.23 -2.97
C LEU A 93 -5.45 14.90 -3.47
N GLN A 94 -5.21 14.99 -4.78
CA GLN A 94 -3.90 14.76 -5.38
C GLN A 94 -2.87 15.78 -4.87
N ASP A 95 -3.24 17.06 -4.81
CA ASP A 95 -2.36 18.13 -4.32
C ASP A 95 -2.06 17.98 -2.83
N ALA A 96 -3.09 17.66 -2.03
CA ALA A 96 -2.92 17.37 -0.61
C ALA A 96 -1.97 16.18 -0.37
N ALA A 97 -2.10 15.11 -1.16
CA ALA A 97 -1.21 13.95 -1.06
C ALA A 97 0.25 14.34 -1.38
N LYS A 98 0.48 15.08 -2.46
CA LYS A 98 1.84 15.54 -2.83
C LYS A 98 2.48 16.38 -1.72
N LYS A 99 1.73 17.34 -1.15
CA LYS A 99 2.19 18.19 -0.04
C LYS A 99 2.59 17.38 1.19
N VAL A 100 1.82 16.34 1.53
CA VAL A 100 2.17 15.41 2.63
C VAL A 100 3.48 14.69 2.33
N GLY A 101 3.69 14.27 1.08
CA GLY A 101 4.96 13.66 0.64
C GLY A 101 6.16 14.58 0.80
N GLU A 102 6.03 15.84 0.40
CA GLU A 102 7.11 16.85 0.55
C GLU A 102 7.45 17.13 2.01
N THR A 103 6.46 17.10 2.90
CA THR A 103 6.68 17.37 4.34
C THR A 103 7.40 16.21 5.05
N ILE A 104 7.34 14.99 4.49
CA ILE A 104 7.84 13.76 5.11
C ILE A 104 9.12 13.25 4.43
N ALA A 105 9.47 13.79 3.27
CA ALA A 105 10.73 13.54 2.56
C ALA A 105 11.92 14.21 3.26
#